data_AF-A0A0D3A083-F1
#
_entry.id   AF-A0A0D3A083-F1
#
_cell.length_a   1.000
_cell.length_b   1.000
_cell.length_c   1.000
_cell.angle_alpha   90.00
_cell.angle_beta   90.00
_cell.angle_gamma   90.00
#
_symmetry.space_group_name_H-M   'P 1'
#
loop_
_entity.id
_entity.type
_entity.pdbx_description
1 polymer ?
#
loop_
_entity_poly.entity_id
_entity_poly.type
_entity_poly.pdbx_seq_one_letter_code
_entity_poly.pdbx_strand_id
1 'polypeptide(L)'
;MIGSIDWMHWEWKNCPTAWEGQYSRGSGKPTIVLDAVASYDLWIWYAFFGHPDTLNDINVLDRSHVFDDTINGQAPQVNFSVNGREYHLAYYLTD
;
A
#
# COMPACT_ATOMS: atom_id res chain seq x y z
N MET A 1 11.25 8.14 9.14
CA MET A 1 9.93 7.84 8.59
C MET A 1 10.22 6.96 7.41
N ILE A 2 9.59 5.80 7.34
CA ILE A 2 9.82 4.87 6.22
C ILE A 2 9.13 5.42 4.96
N GLY A 3 7.90 5.93 5.12
CA GLY A 3 7.12 6.53 4.03
C GLY A 3 5.68 6.75 4.46
N SER A 4 4.88 7.32 3.55
CA SER A 4 3.42 7.34 3.62
C SER A 4 2.90 6.13 2.87
N ILE A 5 2.03 5.35 3.51
CA ILE A 5 1.32 4.24 2.89
C ILE A 5 -0.13 4.66 2.67
N ASP A 6 -0.67 4.33 1.51
CA ASP A 6 -2.06 4.60 1.15
C ASP A 6 -2.49 3.64 0.02
N TRP A 7 -3.79 3.43 -0.12
CA TRP A 7 -4.38 2.62 -1.18
C TRP A 7 -5.44 3.39 -1.97
N MET A 8 -5.60 2.98 -3.22
CA MET A 8 -6.66 3.53 -4.07
C MET A 8 -7.23 2.51 -5.02
N HIS A 9 -8.53 2.64 -5.30
CA HIS A 9 -9.15 1.97 -6.42
C HIS A 9 -8.79 2.68 -7.72
N TRP A 10 -8.22 1.94 -8.65
CA TRP A 10 -7.92 2.41 -10.00
C TRP A 10 -8.77 1.64 -11.02
N GLU A 11 -9.52 2.32 -11.88
CA GLU A 11 -10.13 1.72 -13.06
C GLU A 11 -9.09 0.98 -13.93
N TRP A 12 -9.29 -0.33 -14.12
CA TRP A 12 -8.39 -1.18 -14.87
C TRP A 12 -8.84 -1.28 -16.32
N LYS A 13 -8.46 -0.26 -17.11
CA LYS A 13 -8.85 -0.15 -18.54
C LYS A 13 -8.51 -1.39 -19.39
N ASN A 14 -7.43 -2.08 -19.07
CA ASN A 14 -6.95 -3.25 -19.81
C ASN A 14 -7.16 -4.56 -19.03
N CYS A 15 -8.22 -4.64 -18.22
CA CYS A 15 -8.55 -5.86 -17.49
C CYS A 15 -8.83 -7.02 -18.47
N PRO A 16 -8.19 -8.19 -18.30
CA PRO A 16 -8.53 -9.36 -19.10
C PRO A 16 -10.01 -9.72 -18.94
N THR A 17 -10.68 -10.06 -20.04
CA THR A 17 -12.10 -10.45 -20.03
C THR A 17 -12.39 -11.61 -19.05
N ALA A 18 -11.43 -12.52 -18.89
CA ALA A 18 -11.54 -13.62 -17.94
C ALA A 18 -11.65 -13.16 -16.46
N TRP A 19 -11.14 -11.96 -16.13
CA TRP A 19 -11.09 -11.41 -14.77
C TRP A 19 -12.08 -10.25 -14.57
N GLU A 20 -12.62 -9.69 -15.65
CA GLU A 20 -13.53 -8.54 -15.63
C GLU A 20 -14.71 -8.73 -14.67
N GLY A 21 -15.38 -9.89 -14.71
CA GLY A 21 -16.52 -10.16 -13.82
C GLY A 21 -16.14 -10.17 -12.34
N GLN A 22 -14.96 -10.67 -12.02
CA GLN A 22 -14.44 -10.69 -10.66
C GLN A 22 -14.04 -9.28 -10.18
N TYR A 23 -13.51 -8.45 -11.08
CA TYR A 23 -12.94 -7.12 -10.77
C TYR A 23 -13.91 -5.93 -10.93
N SER A 24 -15.15 -6.15 -11.42
CA SER A 24 -16.11 -5.08 -11.73
C SER A 24 -17.16 -4.80 -10.65
N ARG A 25 -16.89 -5.16 -9.39
CA ARG A 25 -17.90 -5.13 -8.31
C ARG A 25 -18.43 -3.72 -8.04
N GLY A 26 -19.74 -3.52 -8.24
CA GLY A 26 -20.49 -2.30 -7.86
C GLY A 26 -20.31 -1.08 -8.77
N SER A 27 -19.11 -0.88 -9.34
CA SER A 27 -18.79 0.25 -10.23
C SER A 27 -19.22 0.04 -11.69
N GLY A 28 -19.53 -1.20 -12.08
CA GLY A 28 -19.81 -1.58 -13.48
C GLY A 28 -18.58 -1.56 -14.38
N LYS A 29 -17.39 -1.32 -13.82
CA LYS A 29 -16.11 -1.31 -14.53
C LYS A 29 -15.06 -2.07 -13.72
N PRO A 30 -14.14 -2.81 -14.37
CA PRO A 30 -13.08 -3.49 -13.65
C PRO A 30 -12.19 -2.45 -12.94
N THR A 31 -11.94 -2.66 -11.65
CA THR A 31 -11.02 -1.83 -10.84
C THR A 31 -9.94 -2.71 -10.23
N ILE A 32 -8.77 -2.17 -9.96
CA ILE A 32 -7.68 -2.84 -9.24
C ILE A 32 -7.29 -1.96 -8.05
N VAL A 33 -6.93 -2.58 -6.93
CA VAL A 33 -6.41 -1.84 -5.78
C VAL A 33 -4.92 -1.66 -5.95
N LEU A 34 -4.42 -0.44 -5.82
CA LEU A 34 -3.00 -0.15 -5.66
C LEU A 34 -2.77 0.24 -4.21
N ASP A 35 -1.89 -0.47 -3.53
CA ASP A 35 -1.28 -0.08 -2.24
C ASP A 35 0.17 0.32 -2.52
N ALA A 36 0.58 1.50 -2.06
CA ALA A 36 1.92 2.00 -2.35
C ALA A 36 2.52 2.71 -1.15
N VAL A 37 3.85 2.60 -1.02
CA VAL A 37 4.60 3.41 -0.06
C VAL A 37 5.50 4.39 -0.79
N ALA A 38 5.34 5.67 -0.47
CA ALA A 38 6.15 6.76 -0.98
C ALA A 38 6.92 7.45 0.16
N SER A 39 8.18 7.78 -0.07
CA SER A 39 8.95 8.66 0.82
C SER A 39 8.68 10.14 0.55
N TYR A 40 9.19 11.00 1.43
CA TYR A 40 8.98 12.46 1.37
C TYR A 40 9.47 13.11 0.06
N ASP A 41 10.49 12.52 -0.58
CA ASP A 41 11.03 12.93 -1.88
C ASP A 41 10.25 12.35 -3.07
N LEU A 42 9.03 11.85 -2.83
CA LEU A 42 8.11 11.27 -3.81
C LEU A 42 8.61 9.97 -4.45
N TRP A 43 9.62 9.34 -3.88
CA TRP A 43 10.10 8.05 -4.35
C TRP A 43 9.18 6.92 -3.87
N ILE A 44 8.63 6.16 -4.82
CA ILE A 44 7.83 4.95 -4.55
C ILE A 44 8.79 3.77 -4.54
N TRP A 45 8.96 3.13 -3.38
CA TRP A 45 9.84 1.96 -3.23
C TRP A 45 9.05 0.67 -2.96
N TYR A 46 7.74 0.77 -2.73
CA TYR A 46 6.83 -0.36 -2.62
C TYR A 46 5.53 -0.08 -3.37
N ALA A 47 5.05 -1.08 -4.12
CA ALA A 47 3.75 -1.06 -4.75
C ALA A 47 3.20 -2.49 -4.83
N PHE A 48 1.94 -2.66 -4.46
CA PHE A 48 1.20 -3.90 -4.52
C PHE A 48 -0.11 -3.69 -5.27
N PHE A 49 -0.44 -4.63 -6.17
CA PHE A 49 -1.69 -4.63 -6.91
C PHE A 49 -2.58 -5.79 -6.44
N GLY A 50 -3.75 -5.44 -5.90
CA GLY A 50 -4.66 -6.36 -5.27
C GLY A 50 -6.03 -6.42 -5.93
N HIS A 51 -6.79 -7.44 -5.54
CA HIS A 51 -8.18 -7.61 -5.94
C HIS A 51 -9.09 -6.50 -5.37
N PRO A 52 -10.06 -5.98 -6.14
CA PRO A 52 -11.08 -5.04 -5.68
C PRO A 52 -12.15 -5.76 -4.85
N ASP A 53 -11.77 -6.23 -3.67
CA ASP A 53 -12.75 -6.63 -2.65
C ASP A 53 -13.23 -5.40 -1.87
N THR A 54 -14.13 -5.58 -0.91
CA THR A 54 -14.56 -4.55 0.06
C THR A 54 -13.46 -4.26 1.09
N LEU A 55 -12.23 -4.02 0.63
CA LEU A 55 -11.05 -3.93 1.47
C LEU A 55 -10.99 -2.51 2.05
N ASN A 56 -11.16 -2.43 3.36
CA ASN A 56 -10.63 -1.35 4.19
C ASN A 56 -9.11 -1.54 4.33
N ASP A 57 -8.41 -0.52 4.84
CA ASP A 57 -6.95 -0.48 4.97
C ASP A 57 -6.39 -1.80 5.54
N ILE A 58 -7.02 -2.30 6.61
CA ILE A 58 -6.57 -3.50 7.34
C ILE A 58 -6.53 -4.77 6.47
N ASN A 59 -7.50 -4.94 5.56
CA ASN A 59 -7.55 -6.13 4.71
C ASN A 59 -6.59 -6.04 3.52
N VAL A 60 -6.25 -4.82 3.08
CA VAL A 60 -5.19 -4.60 2.09
C VAL A 60 -3.84 -4.91 2.73
N LEU A 61 -3.60 -4.41 3.94
CA LEU A 61 -2.37 -4.66 4.68
C LEU A 61 -2.15 -6.15 4.99
N ASP A 62 -3.20 -6.92 5.31
CA ASP A 62 -3.10 -8.37 5.56
C ASP A 62 -2.65 -9.17 4.31
N ARG A 63 -2.97 -8.66 3.12
CA ARG A 63 -2.56 -9.29 1.83
C ARG A 63 -1.25 -8.73 1.28
N SER A 64 -0.79 -7.61 1.82
CA SER A 64 0.38 -6.87 1.38
C SER A 64 1.62 -7.37 2.12
N HIS A 65 2.68 -7.67 1.37
CA HIS A 65 3.97 -8.10 1.95
C HIS A 65 4.75 -6.96 2.63
N VAL A 66 4.20 -5.75 2.68
CA VAL A 66 4.88 -4.54 3.20
C VAL A 66 5.32 -4.66 4.66
N PHE A 67 4.70 -5.56 5.44
CA PHE A 67 5.01 -5.79 6.84
C PHE A 67 5.69 -7.13 7.15
N ASP A 68 6.00 -7.96 6.15
CA ASP A 68 6.56 -9.30 6.36
C ASP A 68 7.82 -9.28 7.22
N ASP A 69 8.76 -8.37 6.94
CA ASP A 69 9.98 -8.22 7.72
C ASP A 69 9.68 -7.86 9.18
N THR A 70 8.71 -6.97 9.39
CA THR A 70 8.31 -6.54 10.74
C THR A 70 7.66 -7.68 11.52
N ILE A 71 6.79 -8.46 10.87
CA ILE A 71 6.14 -9.66 11.44
C ILE A 71 7.19 -10.73 11.79
N ASN A 72 8.22 -10.88 10.96
CA ASN A 72 9.34 -11.78 11.20
C ASN A 72 10.35 -11.25 12.23
N GLY A 73 10.06 -10.13 12.91
CA GLY A 73 10.92 -9.52 13.92
C GLY A 73 12.13 -8.77 13.35
N GLN A 74 12.19 -8.57 12.04
CA GLN A 74 13.19 -7.76 11.35
C GLN A 74 12.67 -6.32 11.21
N ALA A 75 12.83 -5.54 12.28
CA ALA A 75 12.46 -4.12 12.27
C ALA A 75 13.43 -3.31 11.40
N PRO A 76 12.93 -2.49 10.45
CA PRO A 76 13.77 -1.59 9.67
C PRO A 76 14.54 -0.64 10.58
N GLN A 77 15.86 -0.59 10.43
CA GLN A 77 16.70 0.39 11.10
C GLN A 77 16.60 1.71 10.34
N VAL A 78 16.01 2.73 10.95
CA VAL A 78 15.89 4.05 10.33
C VAL A 78 16.42 5.13 11.26
N ASN A 79 17.10 6.10 10.68
CA ASN A 79 17.51 7.34 11.36
C ASN A 79 17.00 8.51 10.54
N PHE A 80 16.21 9.38 11.16
CA PHE A 80 15.69 10.57 10.50
C PHE A 80 15.38 11.66 11.51
N SER A 81 15.31 12.90 11.04
CA SER A 81 15.00 14.07 11.87
C SER A 81 13.70 14.71 11.41
N VAL A 82 12.82 15.03 12.35
CA VAL A 82 11.60 15.80 12.12
C VAL A 82 11.60 16.98 13.08
N ASN A 83 11.49 18.20 12.55
CA ASN A 83 11.54 19.44 13.33
C ASN A 83 12.75 19.51 14.28
N GLY A 84 13.91 19.03 13.85
CA GLY A 84 15.16 19.03 14.63
C GLY A 84 15.26 17.94 15.70
N ARG A 85 14.28 17.03 15.79
CA ARG A 85 14.31 15.88 16.71
C ARG A 85 14.65 14.62 15.94
N GLU A 86 15.67 13.89 16.41
CA GLU A 86 16.04 12.58 15.84
C GLU A 86 15.09 11.48 16.31
N TYR A 87 14.82 10.55 15.40
CA TYR A 87 14.01 9.37 15.62
C TYR A 87 14.72 8.14 15.08
N HIS A 88 14.66 7.07 15.87
CA HIS A 88 15.27 5.77 15.57
C HIS A 88 14.23 4.65 15.37
N LEU A 89 12.94 4.98 15.52
CA LEU A 89 11.85 4.03 15.34
C LEU A 89 11.25 4.18 13.95
N ALA A 90 11.10 3.05 13.28
CA ALA A 90 10.44 2.95 11.99
C ALA A 90 8.91 3.06 12.15
N TYR A 91 8.30 3.95 11.36
CA TYR A 91 6.85 4.06 11.23
C TYR A 91 6.48 4.51 9.82
N TYR A 92 5.26 4.15 9.42
CA TYR A 92 4.57 4.64 8.24
C TYR A 92 3.56 5.72 8.64
N LEU A 93 3.33 6.69 7.78
CA LEU A 93 2.17 7.57 7.90
C LEU A 93 1.01 6.98 7.09
N THR A 94 -0.19 7.10 7.65
CA THR A 94 -1.48 6.75 7.07
C THR A 94 -2.44 7.90 7.38
N ASP A 95 -3.51 8.05 6.62
CA ASP A 95 -4.59 9.01 6.89
C ASP A 95 -5.54 8.56 8.01
#